data_AF-A0A925LYH2-F1
#
_entry.id   AF-A0A925LYH2-F1
#
_cell.length_a   1.000
_cell.length_b   1.000
_cell.length_c   1.000
_cell.angle_alpha   90.00
_cell.angle_beta   90.00
_cell.angle_gamma   90.00
#
_symmetry.space_group_name_H-M   'P 1'
#
loop_
_entity.id
_entity.type
_entity.pdbx_description
1 polymer ?
#
loop_
_entity_poly.entity_id
_entity_poly.type
_entity_poly.pdbx_seq_one_letter_code
_entity_poly.pdbx_strand_id
1 'polypeptide(L)'
;MFGPFRNTLVTLISLFVVYLIFEFCTLWFRNFPAGFHYSGYAHEGAAWLTVALGLATLTLSLIFRGSMMNDPRIASLKKLAWVWSALNFLLAASVYNRLLIYVDFNGMTRMRVVGFLGTSAVVGGFILVLFKIMQRQRFIWLIRRQLWVLAFAVYLYLTVPVDMLVHQYNVNRILAGSPAPCVQISEHPITDDALPQLLPLLESDNQTIREGIRAMLRNRLIRLKSEADQNPQHWTATQFGKSHALQELQAAEASLQQISSYDKASSALQSFHDYAMQWW
;
A
#
# COMPACT_ATOMS: atom_id res chain seq x y z
N MET A 1 -37.04 -3.69 18.03
CA MET A 1 -35.76 -3.99 17.33
C MET A 1 -34.53 -4.15 18.23
N PHE A 2 -34.63 -3.98 19.57
CA PHE A 2 -33.48 -4.09 20.48
C PHE A 2 -32.80 -5.47 20.52
N GLY A 3 -33.58 -6.54 20.66
CA GLY A 3 -33.05 -7.91 20.76
C GLY A 3 -32.14 -8.31 19.58
N PRO A 4 -32.59 -8.14 18.33
CA PRO A 4 -31.76 -8.44 17.15
C PRO A 4 -30.42 -7.69 17.14
N PHE A 5 -30.41 -6.37 17.34
CA PHE A 5 -29.16 -5.59 17.31
C PHE A 5 -28.18 -5.97 18.41
N ARG A 6 -28.67 -6.26 19.62
CA ARG A 6 -27.83 -6.74 20.71
C ARG A 6 -27.18 -8.08 20.35
N ASN A 7 -27.98 -9.03 19.86
CA ASN A 7 -27.48 -10.35 19.50
C ASN A 7 -26.46 -10.26 18.36
N THR A 8 -26.70 -9.43 17.34
CA THR A 8 -25.73 -9.16 16.27
C THR A 8 -24.41 -8.62 16.82
N LEU A 9 -24.44 -7.61 17.70
CA LEU A 9 -23.21 -7.07 18.29
C LEU A 9 -22.46 -8.11 19.13
N VAL A 10 -23.16 -8.90 19.94
CA VAL A 10 -22.53 -9.97 20.73
C VAL A 10 -21.87 -10.99 19.82
N THR A 11 -22.55 -11.47 18.78
CA THR A 11 -21.99 -12.44 17.83
C THR A 11 -20.76 -11.87 17.12
N LEU A 12 -20.81 -10.62 16.64
CA LEU A 12 -19.70 -9.97 15.96
C LEU A 12 -18.51 -9.75 16.90
N ILE A 13 -18.76 -9.33 18.15
CA ILE A 13 -17.71 -9.18 19.17
C ILE A 13 -17.03 -10.53 19.42
N SER A 14 -17.81 -11.59 19.66
CA SER A 14 -17.25 -12.93 19.90
C SER A 14 -16.40 -13.40 18.74
N LEU A 15 -16.88 -13.22 17.50
CA LEU A 15 -16.14 -13.59 16.29
C LEU A 15 -14.83 -12.80 16.17
N PHE A 16 -14.87 -11.48 16.40
CA PHE A 16 -13.69 -10.62 16.32
C PHE A 16 -12.67 -10.95 17.40
N VAL A 17 -13.11 -11.29 18.63
CA VAL A 17 -12.21 -11.71 19.70
C VAL A 17 -11.47 -12.98 19.32
N VAL A 18 -12.19 -14.01 18.83
CA VAL A 18 -11.56 -15.28 18.39
C VAL A 18 -10.57 -15.02 17.26
N TYR A 19 -10.96 -14.21 16.27
CA TYR A 19 -10.08 -13.84 15.16
C TYR A 19 -8.82 -13.09 15.63
N LEU A 20 -8.98 -12.06 16.47
CA LEU A 20 -7.87 -11.27 16.96
C LEU A 20 -6.92 -12.09 17.84
N ILE A 21 -7.42 -13.05 18.62
CA ILE A 21 -6.56 -13.99 19.36
C ILE A 21 -5.71 -14.81 18.39
N PHE A 22 -6.33 -15.41 17.36
CA PHE A 22 -5.60 -16.16 16.33
C PHE A 22 -4.55 -15.28 15.63
N GLU A 23 -4.93 -14.05 15.26
CA GLU A 23 -4.04 -13.10 14.62
C GLU A 23 -2.86 -12.71 15.51
N PHE A 24 -3.10 -12.42 16.79
CA PHE A 24 -2.05 -12.07 17.75
C PHE A 24 -1.11 -13.26 17.98
N CYS A 25 -1.64 -14.48 18.12
CA CYS A 25 -0.83 -15.68 18.31
C CYS A 25 0.06 -16.01 17.10
N THR A 26 -0.42 -15.78 15.88
CA THR A 26 0.29 -16.17 14.65
C THR A 26 1.19 -15.06 14.10
N LEU A 27 0.66 -13.84 13.91
CA LEU A 27 1.37 -12.75 13.25
C LEU A 27 2.27 -11.96 14.20
N TRP A 28 1.84 -11.75 15.44
CA TRP A 28 2.60 -10.92 16.39
C TRP A 28 3.82 -11.66 16.94
N PHE A 29 3.70 -12.98 17.15
CA PHE A 29 4.80 -13.81 17.66
C PHE A 29 5.62 -14.50 16.58
N ARG A 30 5.29 -14.32 15.29
CA ARG A 30 5.95 -14.97 14.14
C ARG A 30 6.06 -16.50 14.27
N ASN A 31 5.17 -17.12 15.04
CA ASN A 31 5.13 -18.55 15.24
C ASN A 31 4.18 -19.17 14.22
N PHE A 32 4.75 -19.70 13.14
CA PHE A 32 3.99 -20.34 12.08
C PHE A 32 3.91 -21.85 12.32
N PRO A 33 2.72 -22.48 12.17
CA PRO A 33 2.62 -23.94 12.12
C PRO A 33 3.41 -24.48 10.92
N ALA A 34 4.03 -25.65 11.08
CA ALA A 34 4.77 -26.29 10.00
C ALA A 34 3.88 -26.51 8.76
N GLY A 35 4.31 -26.02 7.59
CA GLY A 35 3.60 -26.15 6.31
C GLY A 35 2.70 -24.97 5.90
N PHE A 36 2.67 -23.86 6.65
CA PHE A 36 1.84 -22.70 6.30
C PHE A 36 2.51 -21.80 5.23
N HIS A 37 2.11 -21.91 3.97
CA HIS A 37 2.58 -21.06 2.87
C HIS A 37 1.83 -19.72 2.84
N TYR A 38 2.51 -18.63 3.22
CA TYR A 38 1.94 -17.31 3.50
C TYR A 38 1.59 -16.47 2.25
N SER A 39 2.22 -16.75 1.10
CA SER A 39 2.24 -15.84 -0.06
C SER A 39 0.85 -15.58 -0.68
N GLY A 40 -0.04 -16.58 -0.72
CA GLY A 40 -1.40 -16.42 -1.23
C GLY A 40 -2.39 -15.86 -0.19
N TYR A 41 -2.32 -16.34 1.05
CA TYR A 41 -3.32 -16.03 2.08
C TYR A 41 -3.23 -14.59 2.58
N ALA A 42 -2.03 -14.02 2.57
CA ALA A 42 -1.79 -12.77 3.25
C ALA A 42 -1.97 -11.54 2.33
N HIS A 43 -2.03 -11.71 1.00
CA HIS A 43 -2.43 -10.67 0.06
C HIS A 43 -3.95 -10.41 0.13
N GLU A 44 -4.75 -11.48 0.21
CA GLU A 44 -6.20 -11.37 0.39
C GLU A 44 -6.60 -10.88 1.79
N GLY A 45 -5.85 -11.26 2.83
CA GLY A 45 -6.21 -10.94 4.21
C GLY A 45 -6.33 -9.44 4.50
N ALA A 46 -5.40 -8.60 4.01
CA ALA A 46 -5.48 -7.14 4.24
C ALA A 46 -6.69 -6.50 3.56
N ALA A 47 -7.07 -7.00 2.37
CA ALA A 47 -8.25 -6.55 1.65
C ALA A 47 -9.54 -6.93 2.40
N TRP A 48 -9.66 -8.19 2.82
CA TRP A 48 -10.83 -8.68 3.57
C TRP A 48 -11.00 -7.99 4.93
N LEU A 49 -9.89 -7.68 5.62
CA LEU A 49 -9.91 -6.91 6.87
C LEU A 49 -10.42 -5.48 6.67
N THR A 50 -10.04 -4.84 5.56
CA THR A 50 -10.54 -3.51 5.20
C THR A 50 -12.05 -3.56 4.88
N VAL A 51 -12.51 -4.61 4.18
CA VAL A 51 -13.94 -4.86 3.94
C VAL A 51 -14.69 -5.07 5.26
N ALA A 52 -14.14 -5.83 6.20
CA ALA A 52 -14.74 -6.06 7.51
C ALA A 52 -14.93 -4.75 8.29
N LEU A 53 -13.93 -3.84 8.26
CA LEU A 53 -14.02 -2.51 8.86
C LEU A 53 -15.11 -1.64 8.17
N GLY A 54 -15.23 -1.72 6.84
CA GLY A 54 -16.29 -1.06 6.08
C GLY A 54 -17.68 -1.57 6.46
N LEU A 55 -17.84 -2.88 6.60
CA LEU A 55 -19.07 -3.50 7.08
C LEU A 55 -19.39 -3.11 8.53
N ALA A 56 -18.38 -2.96 9.39
CA ALA A 56 -18.57 -2.47 10.74
C ALA A 56 -19.10 -1.03 10.76
N THR A 57 -18.55 -0.18 9.90
CA THR A 57 -19.01 1.20 9.66
C THR A 57 -20.49 1.23 9.26
N LEU A 58 -20.89 0.39 8.30
CA LEU A 58 -22.28 0.29 7.84
C LEU A 58 -23.21 -0.22 8.96
N THR A 59 -22.79 -1.27 9.66
CA THR A 59 -23.59 -1.93 10.70
C THR A 59 -23.86 -1.01 11.87
N LEU A 60 -22.83 -0.35 12.42
CA LEU A 60 -23.03 0.65 13.48
C LEU A 60 -23.90 1.82 13.01
N SER A 61 -23.73 2.27 11.76
CA SER A 61 -24.54 3.34 11.20
C SER A 61 -26.03 3.00 11.12
N LEU A 62 -26.35 1.73 10.81
CA LEU A 62 -27.71 1.20 10.74
C LEU A 62 -28.32 0.95 12.13
N ILE A 63 -27.54 0.44 13.09
CA ILE A 63 -28.00 0.19 14.46
C ILE A 63 -28.36 1.51 15.16
N PHE A 64 -27.52 2.54 15.01
CA PHE A 64 -27.71 3.85 15.64
C PHE A 64 -28.39 4.85 14.70
N ARG A 65 -29.54 4.48 14.13
CA ARG A 65 -30.40 5.39 13.33
C ARG A 65 -31.79 5.55 13.94
N GLY A 66 -32.37 6.74 13.76
CA GLY A 66 -33.79 6.99 14.03
C GLY A 66 -34.23 6.67 15.46
N SER A 67 -35.35 5.95 15.59
CA SER A 67 -36.05 5.64 16.85
C SER A 67 -35.21 4.86 17.86
N MET A 68 -34.17 4.14 17.42
CA MET A 68 -33.27 3.42 18.33
C MET A 68 -32.50 4.36 19.26
N MET A 69 -32.25 5.59 18.82
CA MET A 69 -31.52 6.58 19.60
C MET A 69 -32.31 7.08 20.83
N ASN A 70 -33.61 6.78 20.86
CA ASN A 70 -34.56 7.16 21.91
C ASN A 70 -35.03 5.96 22.78
N ASP A 71 -34.54 4.74 22.55
CA ASP A 71 -34.88 3.57 23.39
C ASP A 71 -34.17 3.68 24.76
N PRO A 72 -34.87 3.48 25.89
CA PRO A 72 -34.27 3.57 27.24
C PRO A 72 -33.11 2.58 27.47
N ARG A 73 -33.04 1.48 26.72
CA ARG A 73 -31.98 0.46 26.85
C ARG A 73 -30.74 0.75 26.01
N ILE A 74 -30.69 1.89 25.32
CA ILE A 74 -29.58 2.26 24.42
C ILE A 74 -28.22 2.27 25.10
N ALA A 75 -28.15 2.48 26.43
CA ALA A 75 -26.90 2.47 27.18
C ALA A 75 -26.16 1.12 27.06
N SER A 76 -26.88 0.00 27.08
CA SER A 76 -26.29 -1.33 26.91
C SER A 76 -25.73 -1.53 25.49
N LEU A 77 -26.49 -1.10 24.46
CA LEU A 77 -26.04 -1.14 23.06
C LEU A 77 -24.83 -0.24 22.82
N LYS A 78 -24.77 0.95 23.44
CA LYS A 78 -23.60 1.84 23.37
C LYS A 78 -22.37 1.18 23.95
N LYS A 79 -22.48 0.49 25.09
CA LYS A 79 -21.35 -0.26 25.68
C LYS A 79 -20.84 -1.33 24.71
N LEU A 80 -21.73 -2.15 24.15
CA LEU A 80 -21.35 -3.18 23.18
C LEU A 80 -20.71 -2.56 21.91
N ALA A 81 -21.28 -1.47 21.40
CA ALA A 81 -20.73 -0.76 20.27
C ALA A 81 -19.32 -0.21 20.56
N TRP A 82 -19.07 0.34 21.75
CA TRP A 82 -17.74 0.78 22.15
C TRP A 82 -16.74 -0.38 22.24
N VAL A 83 -17.12 -1.50 22.84
CA VAL A 83 -16.28 -2.72 22.88
C VAL A 83 -15.94 -3.18 21.46
N TRP A 84 -16.95 -3.30 20.59
CA TRP A 84 -16.73 -3.71 19.21
C TRP A 84 -15.89 -2.69 18.43
N SER A 85 -16.02 -1.40 18.74
CA SER A 85 -15.20 -0.35 18.13
C SER A 85 -13.73 -0.49 18.51
N ALA A 86 -13.43 -0.80 19.77
CA ALA A 86 -12.07 -1.09 20.21
C ALA A 86 -11.48 -2.30 19.45
N LEU A 87 -12.27 -3.36 19.26
CA LEU A 87 -11.84 -4.52 18.46
C LEU A 87 -11.59 -4.17 16.99
N ASN A 88 -12.38 -3.28 16.39
CA ASN A 88 -12.12 -2.80 15.02
C ASN A 88 -10.83 -1.96 14.94
N PHE A 89 -10.51 -1.16 15.95
CA PHE A 89 -9.22 -0.45 15.96
C PHE A 89 -8.03 -1.41 16.11
N LEU A 90 -8.16 -2.45 16.93
CA LEU A 90 -7.16 -3.52 16.99
C LEU A 90 -7.03 -4.25 15.65
N LEU A 91 -8.14 -4.50 14.97
CA LEU A 91 -8.15 -5.08 13.63
C LEU A 91 -7.46 -4.18 12.59
N ALA A 92 -7.65 -2.87 12.67
CA ALA A 92 -6.95 -1.93 11.81
C ALA A 92 -5.44 -1.93 12.09
N ALA A 93 -5.02 -1.98 13.36
CA ALA A 93 -3.61 -2.15 13.75
C ALA A 93 -3.02 -3.48 13.22
N SER A 94 -3.82 -4.56 13.29
CA SER A 94 -3.80 -5.75 12.43
C SER A 94 -3.20 -5.54 11.03
N VAL A 95 -3.99 -4.84 10.22
CA VAL A 95 -3.71 -4.59 8.81
C VAL A 95 -2.43 -3.77 8.64
N TYR A 96 -2.22 -2.73 9.43
CA TYR A 96 -1.01 -1.91 9.34
C TYR A 96 0.25 -2.71 9.65
N ASN A 97 0.24 -3.52 10.72
CA ASN A 97 1.36 -4.37 11.07
C ASN A 97 1.68 -5.34 9.93
N ARG A 98 0.66 -5.92 9.30
CA ARG A 98 0.86 -6.80 8.13
C ARG A 98 1.48 -6.07 6.94
N LEU A 99 0.99 -4.87 6.61
CA LEU A 99 1.57 -4.05 5.55
C LEU A 99 3.03 -3.71 5.84
N LEU A 100 3.37 -3.37 7.08
CA LEU A 100 4.74 -3.08 7.52
C LEU A 100 5.64 -4.31 7.42
N ILE A 101 5.18 -5.48 7.85
CA ILE A 101 5.93 -6.75 7.70
C ILE A 101 6.31 -7.00 6.23
N TYR A 102 5.39 -6.71 5.30
CA TYR A 102 5.70 -6.85 3.88
C TYR A 102 6.72 -5.83 3.38
N VAL A 103 6.60 -4.58 3.83
CA VAL A 103 7.57 -3.53 3.50
C VAL A 103 8.96 -3.90 4.02
N ASP A 104 9.02 -4.46 5.23
CA ASP A 104 10.26 -4.93 5.83
C ASP A 104 10.84 -6.14 5.11
N PHE A 105 9.99 -7.06 4.63
CA PHE A 105 10.41 -8.28 3.94
C PHE A 105 11.01 -8.00 2.57
N ASN A 106 10.29 -7.28 1.69
CA ASN A 106 10.74 -7.08 0.31
C ASN A 106 10.49 -5.68 -0.26
N GLY A 107 10.33 -4.65 0.57
CA GLY A 107 10.31 -3.25 0.13
C GLY A 107 8.92 -2.63 -0.06
N MET A 108 8.84 -1.38 -0.46
CA MET A 108 7.58 -0.68 -0.72
C MET A 108 7.08 -0.94 -2.15
N THR A 109 5.76 -0.93 -2.34
CA THR A 109 5.11 -0.97 -3.67
C THR A 109 3.96 0.03 -3.75
N ARG A 110 3.52 0.36 -4.97
CA ARG A 110 2.34 1.21 -5.19
C ARG A 110 1.09 0.63 -4.51
N MET A 111 0.88 -0.68 -4.63
CA MET A 111 -0.28 -1.35 -4.03
C MET A 111 -0.24 -1.30 -2.49
N ARG A 112 0.94 -1.33 -1.87
CA ARG A 112 1.09 -1.14 -0.42
C ARG A 112 0.75 0.29 0.00
N VAL A 113 1.13 1.30 -0.78
CA VAL A 113 0.70 2.70 -0.54
C VAL A 113 -0.82 2.83 -0.63
N VAL A 114 -1.44 2.23 -1.65
CA VAL A 114 -2.90 2.16 -1.77
C VAL A 114 -3.51 1.46 -0.56
N GLY A 115 -2.89 0.37 -0.08
CA GLY A 115 -3.27 -0.32 1.14
C GLY A 115 -3.27 0.61 2.36
N PHE A 116 -2.17 1.32 2.62
CA PHE A 116 -2.07 2.27 3.74
C PHE A 116 -3.11 3.39 3.65
N LEU A 117 -3.28 4.01 2.47
CA LEU A 117 -4.26 5.07 2.25
C LEU A 117 -5.70 4.56 2.39
N GLY A 118 -5.99 3.39 1.83
CA GLY A 118 -7.31 2.76 1.87
C GLY A 118 -7.69 2.39 3.30
N THR A 119 -6.82 1.69 4.04
CA THR A 119 -7.05 1.38 5.46
C THR A 119 -7.22 2.65 6.29
N SER A 120 -6.42 3.69 6.04
CA SER A 120 -6.56 4.99 6.72
C SER A 120 -7.90 5.65 6.44
N ALA A 121 -8.37 5.62 5.19
CA ALA A 121 -9.66 6.16 4.81
C ALA A 121 -10.82 5.43 5.50
N VAL A 122 -10.76 4.09 5.59
CA VAL A 122 -11.80 3.32 6.28
C VAL A 122 -11.77 3.57 7.79
N VAL A 123 -10.60 3.65 8.42
CA VAL A 123 -10.46 4.04 9.83
C VAL A 123 -11.04 5.45 10.07
N GLY A 124 -10.73 6.41 9.19
CA GLY A 124 -11.33 7.75 9.24
C GLY A 124 -12.85 7.73 9.10
N GLY A 125 -13.37 6.94 8.16
CA GLY A 125 -14.82 6.71 7.98
C GLY A 125 -15.49 6.10 9.20
N PHE A 126 -14.81 5.16 9.88
CA PHE A 126 -15.26 4.54 11.12
C PHE A 126 -15.27 5.53 12.28
N ILE A 127 -14.23 6.35 12.44
CA ILE A 127 -14.19 7.44 13.44
C ILE A 127 -15.36 8.41 13.24
N LEU A 128 -15.72 8.74 11.99
CA LEU A 128 -16.88 9.58 11.70
C LEU A 128 -18.21 8.93 12.15
N VAL A 129 -18.32 7.60 12.12
CA VAL A 129 -19.50 6.90 12.66
C VAL A 129 -19.58 7.08 14.18
N LEU A 130 -18.47 6.91 14.89
CA LEU A 130 -18.43 7.12 16.34
C LEU A 130 -18.79 8.58 16.68
N PHE A 131 -18.22 9.54 15.95
CA PHE A 131 -18.55 10.95 16.10
C PHE A 131 -20.04 11.24 15.85
N LYS A 132 -20.64 10.64 14.80
CA LYS A 132 -22.07 10.74 14.52
C LYS A 132 -22.90 10.21 15.70
N ILE A 133 -22.50 9.09 16.30
CA ILE A 133 -23.20 8.50 17.47
C ILE A 133 -23.09 9.42 18.69
N MET A 134 -21.91 10.00 18.94
CA MET A 134 -21.67 10.91 20.08
C MET A 134 -22.46 12.22 19.93
N GLN A 135 -22.42 12.83 18.75
CA GLN A 135 -23.06 14.13 18.47
C GLN A 135 -24.51 14.03 17.95
N ARG A 136 -25.08 12.82 17.87
CA ARG A 136 -26.42 12.56 17.32
C ARG A 136 -26.65 13.18 15.93
N GLN A 137 -25.62 13.16 15.09
CA GLN A 137 -25.68 13.74 13.74
C GLN A 137 -26.61 12.95 12.82
N ARG A 138 -27.15 13.64 11.80
CA ARG A 138 -28.02 13.03 10.79
C ARG A 138 -27.26 12.04 9.92
N PHE A 139 -27.93 11.00 9.43
CA PHE A 139 -27.30 10.01 8.55
C PHE A 139 -26.70 10.63 7.27
N ILE A 140 -27.37 11.64 6.70
CA ILE A 140 -26.86 12.36 5.52
C ILE A 140 -25.54 13.12 5.79
N TRP A 141 -25.33 13.58 7.03
CA TRP A 141 -24.06 14.21 7.43
C TRP A 141 -22.92 13.19 7.34
N LEU A 142 -23.17 11.95 7.79
CA LEU A 142 -22.17 10.88 7.74
C LEU A 142 -21.79 10.54 6.30
N ILE A 143 -22.78 10.34 5.41
CA ILE A 143 -22.52 10.03 4.00
C ILE A 143 -21.64 11.12 3.36
N ARG A 144 -22.00 12.40 3.55
CA ARG A 144 -21.20 13.51 3.03
C ARG A 144 -19.77 13.46 3.54
N ARG A 145 -19.56 13.25 4.84
CA ARG A 145 -18.21 13.21 5.42
C ARG A 145 -17.40 12.00 4.98
N GLN A 146 -18.01 10.84 4.79
CA GLN A 146 -17.33 9.67 4.25
C GLN A 146 -16.92 9.86 2.79
N LEU A 147 -17.76 10.51 1.98
CA LEU A 147 -17.39 10.90 0.61
C LEU A 147 -16.21 11.88 0.59
N TRP A 148 -16.15 12.82 1.54
CA TRP A 148 -14.98 13.70 1.69
C TRP A 148 -13.71 12.93 2.04
N VAL A 149 -13.76 11.96 2.94
CA VAL A 149 -12.59 11.13 3.29
C VAL A 149 -12.12 10.32 2.09
N LEU A 150 -13.03 9.71 1.34
CA LEU A 150 -12.70 8.97 0.12
C LEU A 150 -12.09 9.89 -0.94
N ALA A 151 -12.74 11.04 -1.21
CA ALA A 151 -12.24 12.02 -2.17
C ALA A 151 -10.86 12.54 -1.78
N PHE A 152 -10.62 12.78 -0.48
CA PHE A 152 -9.32 13.19 0.03
C PHE A 152 -8.24 12.12 -0.15
N ALA A 153 -8.56 10.86 0.12
CA ALA A 153 -7.61 9.76 -0.09
C ALA A 153 -7.24 9.59 -1.57
N VAL A 154 -8.22 9.68 -2.47
CA VAL A 154 -8.00 9.66 -3.94
C VAL A 154 -7.19 10.86 -4.38
N TYR A 155 -7.55 12.06 -3.91
CA TYR A 155 -6.82 13.29 -4.20
C TYR A 155 -5.35 13.19 -3.78
N LEU A 156 -5.09 12.66 -2.58
CA LEU A 156 -3.72 12.47 -2.09
C LEU A 156 -2.95 11.48 -2.96
N TYR A 157 -3.55 10.35 -3.35
CA TYR A 157 -2.91 9.38 -4.22
C TYR A 157 -2.58 9.94 -5.62
N LEU A 158 -3.47 10.77 -6.18
CA LEU A 158 -3.28 11.37 -7.51
C LEU A 158 -2.28 12.53 -7.52
N THR A 159 -2.10 13.23 -6.41
CA THR A 159 -1.24 14.42 -6.33
C THR A 159 0.16 14.12 -5.81
N VAL A 160 0.30 13.10 -4.96
CA VAL A 160 1.60 12.66 -4.45
C VAL A 160 2.31 11.85 -5.54
N PRO A 161 3.61 12.08 -5.81
CA PRO A 161 4.40 11.26 -6.73
C PRO A 161 4.73 9.91 -6.08
N VAL A 162 3.70 9.06 -5.96
CA VAL A 162 3.75 7.80 -5.21
C VAL A 162 4.88 6.92 -5.72
N ASP A 163 5.09 6.83 -7.03
CA ASP A 163 6.11 5.97 -7.59
C ASP A 163 7.54 6.44 -7.25
N MET A 164 7.77 7.75 -7.32
CA MET A 164 9.05 8.33 -6.91
C MET A 164 9.36 8.02 -5.44
N LEU A 165 8.37 8.19 -4.54
CA LEU A 165 8.55 7.91 -3.11
C LEU A 165 8.80 6.42 -2.84
N VAL A 166 8.10 5.53 -3.55
CA VAL A 166 8.27 4.08 -3.45
C VAL A 166 9.69 3.68 -3.85
N HIS A 167 10.17 4.13 -5.01
CA HIS A 167 11.50 3.77 -5.49
C HIS A 167 12.60 4.44 -4.67
N GLN A 168 12.42 5.70 -4.24
CA GLN A 168 13.36 6.36 -3.33
C GLN A 168 13.50 5.60 -2.01
N TYR A 169 12.39 5.16 -1.41
CA TYR A 169 12.42 4.34 -0.19
C TYR A 169 13.16 3.02 -0.40
N ASN A 170 12.89 2.32 -1.50
CA ASN A 170 13.53 1.05 -1.82
C ASN A 170 15.03 1.20 -2.09
N VAL A 171 15.42 2.22 -2.84
CA VAL A 171 16.82 2.53 -3.15
C VAL A 171 17.60 2.83 -1.87
N ASN A 172 17.05 3.67 -0.99
CA ASN A 172 17.67 3.99 0.30
C ASN A 172 17.86 2.73 1.16
N ARG A 173 16.90 1.80 1.15
CA ARG A 173 17.01 0.52 1.88
C ARG A 173 18.08 -0.40 1.29
N ILE A 174 18.21 -0.46 -0.03
CA ILE A 174 19.25 -1.23 -0.72
C ILE A 174 20.63 -0.67 -0.39
N LEU A 175 20.81 0.65 -0.48
CA LEU A 175 22.06 1.32 -0.12
C LEU A 175 22.39 1.20 1.37
N ALA A 176 21.39 1.08 2.24
CA ALA A 176 21.58 0.79 3.66
C ALA A 176 21.92 -0.69 3.96
N GLY A 177 22.12 -1.53 2.93
CA GLY A 177 22.56 -2.92 3.07
C GLY A 177 21.44 -3.97 3.06
N SER A 178 20.19 -3.61 2.77
CA SER A 178 19.09 -4.56 2.62
C SER A 178 18.77 -4.80 1.14
N PRO A 179 19.24 -5.89 0.52
CA PRO A 179 19.08 -6.11 -0.93
C PRO A 179 17.65 -6.46 -1.33
N ALA A 180 16.81 -6.97 -0.41
CA ALA A 180 15.48 -7.50 -0.70
C ALA A 180 14.54 -6.58 -1.52
N PRO A 181 14.51 -5.24 -1.31
CA PRO A 181 13.68 -4.33 -2.10
C PRO A 181 14.00 -4.29 -3.59
N CYS A 182 15.13 -4.86 -4.05
CA CYS A 182 15.47 -4.91 -5.46
C CYS A 182 14.45 -5.71 -6.29
N VAL A 183 13.75 -6.67 -5.68
CA VAL A 183 12.68 -7.43 -6.34
C VAL A 183 11.54 -6.54 -6.81
N GLN A 184 11.20 -5.48 -6.07
CA GLN A 184 10.15 -4.54 -6.48
C GLN A 184 10.59 -3.68 -7.66
N ILE A 185 11.89 -3.49 -7.84
CA ILE A 185 12.45 -2.75 -8.98
C ILE A 185 12.49 -3.65 -10.22
N SER A 186 12.75 -4.95 -10.04
CA SER A 186 12.75 -5.94 -11.13
C SER A 186 11.33 -6.23 -11.65
N GLU A 187 10.38 -6.50 -10.76
CA GLU A 187 9.11 -7.12 -11.13
C GLU A 187 7.94 -6.15 -11.34
N HIS A 188 8.06 -4.90 -10.89
CA HIS A 188 6.99 -3.92 -11.01
C HIS A 188 7.30 -2.82 -12.02
N PRO A 189 6.29 -2.37 -12.79
CA PRO A 189 6.47 -1.29 -13.73
C PRO A 189 6.82 0.01 -13.00
N ILE A 190 7.82 0.71 -13.52
CA ILE A 190 8.33 1.99 -12.99
C ILE A 190 7.88 3.09 -13.96
N THR A 191 7.28 4.17 -13.45
CA THR A 191 6.96 5.33 -14.29
C THR A 191 8.22 6.12 -14.59
N ASP A 192 8.23 6.82 -15.73
CA ASP A 192 9.45 7.46 -16.21
C ASP A 192 10.01 8.50 -15.22
N ASP A 193 9.13 9.25 -14.55
CA ASP A 193 9.46 10.20 -13.50
C ASP A 193 10.19 9.59 -12.29
N ALA A 194 9.99 8.30 -12.02
CA ALA A 194 10.64 7.59 -10.92
C ALA A 194 12.00 6.96 -11.31
N LEU A 195 12.31 6.83 -12.60
CA LEU A 195 13.58 6.23 -13.06
C LEU A 195 14.83 6.92 -12.51
N PRO A 196 14.91 8.27 -12.42
CA PRO A 196 16.08 8.93 -11.84
C PRO A 196 16.35 8.53 -10.39
N GLN A 197 15.32 8.08 -9.65
CA GLN A 197 15.50 7.61 -8.26
C GLN A 197 16.38 6.36 -8.18
N LEU A 198 16.57 5.63 -9.28
CA LEU A 198 17.41 4.43 -9.32
C LEU A 198 18.89 4.74 -9.56
N LEU A 199 19.23 5.96 -10.01
CA LEU A 199 20.62 6.35 -10.30
C LEU A 199 21.60 6.11 -9.14
N PRO A 200 21.24 6.35 -7.87
CA PRO A 200 22.13 6.04 -6.75
C PRO A 200 22.54 4.55 -6.66
N LEU A 201 21.76 3.61 -7.21
CA LEU A 201 22.13 2.19 -7.21
C LEU A 201 23.26 1.86 -8.18
N LEU A 202 23.66 2.79 -9.05
CA LEU A 202 24.88 2.65 -9.87
C LEU A 202 26.16 2.61 -9.01
N GLU A 203 26.07 3.04 -7.75
CA GLU A 203 27.15 3.00 -6.76
C GLU A 203 26.90 1.93 -5.68
N SER A 204 25.89 1.06 -5.85
CA SER A 204 25.61 -0.02 -4.90
C SER A 204 26.79 -0.98 -4.79
N ASP A 205 27.14 -1.42 -3.57
CA ASP A 205 28.22 -2.40 -3.34
C ASP A 205 27.97 -3.73 -4.05
N ASN A 206 26.70 -4.12 -4.19
CA ASN A 206 26.30 -5.35 -4.85
C ASN A 206 26.40 -5.22 -6.37
N GLN A 207 27.37 -5.94 -6.97
CA GLN A 207 27.62 -5.92 -8.40
C GLN A 207 26.41 -6.36 -9.23
N THR A 208 25.66 -7.38 -8.80
CA THR A 208 24.48 -7.86 -9.54
C THR A 208 23.40 -6.80 -9.63
N ILE A 209 23.15 -6.09 -8.53
CA ILE A 209 22.20 -4.96 -8.50
C ILE A 209 22.74 -3.81 -9.38
N ARG A 210 24.00 -3.43 -9.18
CA ARG A 210 24.62 -2.31 -9.89
C ARG A 210 24.60 -2.48 -11.41
N GLU A 211 25.03 -3.64 -11.91
CA GLU A 211 25.05 -3.93 -13.34
C GLU A 211 23.63 -4.11 -13.91
N GLY A 212 22.71 -4.73 -13.15
CA GLY A 212 21.31 -4.88 -13.52
C GLY A 212 20.61 -3.54 -13.71
N ILE A 213 20.72 -2.65 -12.72
CA ILE A 213 20.14 -1.30 -12.79
C ILE A 213 20.78 -0.48 -13.91
N ARG A 214 22.11 -0.58 -14.09
CA ARG A 214 22.80 0.09 -15.20
C ARG A 214 22.24 -0.34 -16.55
N ALA A 215 22.07 -1.64 -16.78
CA ALA A 215 21.48 -2.17 -18.00
C ALA A 215 20.01 -1.74 -18.19
N MET A 216 19.22 -1.74 -17.10
CA MET A 216 17.82 -1.30 -17.11
C MET A 216 17.70 0.17 -17.53
N LEU A 217 18.44 1.06 -16.85
CA LEU A 217 18.42 2.50 -17.12
C LEU A 217 18.98 2.83 -18.50
N ARG A 218 20.04 2.15 -18.95
CA ARG A 218 20.57 2.30 -20.32
C ARG A 218 19.52 1.96 -21.36
N ASN A 219 18.85 0.81 -21.23
CA ASN A 219 17.82 0.39 -22.18
C ASN A 219 16.65 1.38 -22.20
N ARG A 220 16.28 1.93 -21.04
CA ARG A 220 15.22 2.93 -20.96
C ARG A 220 15.63 4.27 -21.56
N LEU A 221 16.86 4.72 -21.33
CA LEU A 221 17.43 5.92 -21.95
C LEU A 221 17.43 5.84 -23.48
N ILE A 222 17.85 4.71 -24.06
CA ILE A 222 17.82 4.48 -25.50
C ILE A 222 16.37 4.62 -26.02
N ARG A 223 15.41 4.02 -25.32
CA ARG A 223 13.98 4.13 -25.70
C ARG A 223 13.48 5.57 -25.60
N LEU A 224 13.78 6.28 -24.52
CA LEU A 224 13.37 7.68 -24.34
C LEU A 224 13.97 8.61 -25.40
N LYS A 225 15.24 8.43 -25.79
CA LYS A 225 15.85 9.17 -26.92
C LYS A 225 15.09 8.90 -28.22
N SER A 226 14.83 7.63 -28.53
CA SER A 226 14.08 7.27 -29.74
C SER A 226 12.64 7.80 -29.77
N GLU A 227 11.96 7.82 -28.62
CA GLU A 227 10.62 8.40 -28.48
C GLU A 227 10.64 9.93 -28.69
N ALA A 228 11.66 10.61 -28.16
CA ALA A 228 11.83 12.06 -28.31
C ALA A 228 12.12 12.45 -29.77
N ASP A 229 12.97 11.69 -30.47
CA ASP A 229 13.33 11.94 -31.87
C ASP A 229 12.14 11.74 -32.83
N GLN A 230 11.26 10.78 -32.53
CA GLN A 230 10.09 10.48 -33.37
C GLN A 230 8.94 11.47 -33.20
N ASN A 231 8.84 12.18 -32.07
CA ASN A 231 7.66 12.98 -31.74
C ASN A 231 7.97 14.38 -31.18
N PRO A 232 8.77 15.21 -31.86
CA PRO A 232 9.30 16.46 -31.32
C PRO A 232 8.27 17.60 -31.15
N GLN A 233 7.04 17.48 -31.67
CA GLN A 233 6.14 18.64 -31.87
C GLN A 233 4.72 18.53 -31.29
N HIS A 234 4.34 17.46 -30.59
CA HIS A 234 3.03 17.42 -29.94
C HIS A 234 3.10 17.92 -28.49
N TRP A 235 2.37 18.98 -28.18
CA TRP A 235 2.21 19.51 -26.81
C TRP A 235 1.61 18.49 -25.83
N THR A 236 0.96 17.44 -26.34
CA THR A 236 0.50 16.26 -25.57
C THR A 236 1.56 15.16 -25.43
N ALA A 237 2.63 15.20 -26.23
CA ALA A 237 3.73 14.22 -26.21
C ALA A 237 4.80 14.56 -25.17
N THR A 238 4.92 15.84 -24.78
CA THR A 238 5.81 16.30 -23.71
C THR A 238 5.19 16.08 -22.34
N GLN A 239 5.27 14.85 -21.85
CA GLN A 239 5.01 14.57 -20.45
C GLN A 239 6.20 15.03 -19.61
N PHE A 240 5.95 15.94 -18.66
CA PHE A 240 6.99 16.52 -17.79
C PHE A 240 7.89 15.45 -17.13
N GLY A 241 7.30 14.34 -16.70
CA GLY A 241 8.04 13.21 -16.12
C GLY A 241 9.04 12.57 -17.10
N LYS A 242 8.66 12.42 -18.37
CA LYS A 242 9.53 11.84 -19.41
C LYS A 242 10.70 12.76 -19.75
N SER A 243 10.45 14.07 -19.89
CA SER A 243 11.51 15.03 -20.20
C SER A 243 12.50 15.15 -19.05
N HIS A 244 12.02 15.18 -17.81
CA HIS A 244 12.88 15.17 -16.62
C HIS A 244 13.71 13.90 -16.54
N ALA A 245 13.09 12.73 -16.73
CA ALA A 245 13.80 11.46 -16.74
C ALA A 245 14.87 11.38 -17.84
N LEU A 246 14.55 11.84 -19.06
CA LEU A 246 15.50 11.89 -20.16
C LEU A 246 16.70 12.76 -19.81
N GLN A 247 16.49 13.96 -19.25
CA GLN A 247 17.55 14.89 -18.87
C GLN A 247 18.48 14.28 -17.81
N GLU A 248 17.92 13.72 -16.73
CA GLU A 248 18.69 13.12 -15.63
C GLU A 248 19.47 11.88 -16.08
N LEU A 249 18.84 11.00 -16.87
CA LEU A 249 19.51 9.80 -17.39
C LEU A 249 20.58 10.14 -18.44
N GLN A 250 20.39 11.18 -19.24
CA GLN A 250 21.41 11.70 -20.15
C GLN A 250 22.61 12.27 -19.40
N ALA A 251 22.40 12.98 -18.29
CA ALA A 251 23.49 13.46 -17.45
C ALA A 251 24.36 12.31 -16.88
N ALA A 252 23.73 11.16 -16.60
CA ALA A 252 24.40 9.94 -16.14
C ALA A 252 24.87 9.00 -17.27
N GLU A 253 24.78 9.41 -18.55
CA GLU A 253 24.99 8.52 -19.70
C GLU A 253 26.38 7.86 -19.70
N ALA A 254 27.43 8.59 -19.30
CA ALA A 254 28.78 8.05 -19.23
C ALA A 254 28.88 6.83 -18.28
N SER A 255 28.20 6.89 -17.14
CA SER A 255 28.13 5.78 -16.17
C SER A 255 27.27 4.62 -16.70
N LEU A 256 26.22 4.92 -17.48
CA LEU A 256 25.33 3.91 -18.08
C LEU A 256 26.00 3.16 -19.24
N GLN A 257 26.89 3.82 -19.99
CA GLN A 257 27.61 3.25 -21.12
C GLN A 257 28.81 2.36 -20.73
N GLN A 258 29.14 2.25 -19.44
CA GLN A 258 30.22 1.35 -18.97
C GLN A 258 29.95 -0.13 -19.32
N ILE A 259 28.69 -0.54 -19.45
CA ILE A 259 28.34 -1.84 -20.05
C ILE A 259 28.46 -1.68 -21.57
N SER A 260 29.51 -2.25 -22.17
CA SER A 260 29.87 -1.97 -23.56
C SER A 260 29.01 -2.68 -24.62
N SER A 261 28.46 -3.88 -24.36
CA SER A 261 27.70 -4.65 -25.36
C SER A 261 26.26 -4.93 -24.96
N TYR A 262 25.38 -5.07 -25.97
CA TYR A 262 23.96 -5.42 -25.78
C TYR A 262 23.78 -6.78 -25.08
N ASP A 263 24.61 -7.77 -25.43
CA ASP A 263 24.56 -9.11 -24.84
C ASP A 263 24.92 -9.08 -23.35
N LYS A 264 25.90 -8.26 -22.97
CA LYS A 264 26.26 -8.05 -21.56
C LYS A 264 25.15 -7.35 -20.79
N ALA A 265 24.47 -6.37 -21.40
CA ALA A 265 23.34 -5.69 -20.77
C ALA A 265 22.16 -6.66 -20.55
N SER A 266 21.84 -7.49 -21.54
CA SER A 266 20.78 -8.50 -21.46
C SER A 266 21.11 -9.56 -20.40
N SER A 267 22.36 -10.04 -20.35
CA SER A 267 22.81 -10.99 -19.33
C SER A 267 22.78 -10.38 -17.93
N ALA A 268 23.20 -9.13 -17.76
CA ALA A 268 23.15 -8.43 -16.47
C ALA A 268 21.71 -8.25 -15.96
N LEU A 269 20.77 -7.94 -16.85
CA LEU A 269 19.34 -7.88 -16.52
C LEU A 269 18.80 -9.23 -16.07
N GLN A 270 19.14 -10.31 -16.77
CA GLN A 270 18.70 -11.65 -16.38
C GLN A 270 19.28 -12.05 -15.01
N SER A 271 20.59 -11.83 -14.79
CA SER A 271 21.22 -12.11 -13.49
C SER A 271 20.61 -11.28 -12.36
N PHE A 272 20.23 -10.02 -12.63
CA PHE A 272 19.53 -9.18 -11.68
C PHE A 272 18.14 -9.71 -11.35
N HIS A 273 17.36 -10.09 -12.36
CA HIS A 273 16.04 -10.71 -12.18
C HIS A 273 16.14 -11.99 -11.34
N ASP A 274 17.02 -12.93 -11.72
CA ASP A 274 17.21 -14.20 -11.01
C ASP A 274 17.65 -13.99 -9.55
N TYR A 275 18.52 -13.00 -9.32
CA TYR A 275 18.93 -12.61 -7.96
C TYR A 275 17.76 -12.04 -7.16
N ALA A 276 17.00 -11.13 -7.76
CA ALA A 276 15.90 -10.45 -7.07
C ALA A 276 14.75 -11.41 -6.70
N MET A 277 14.51 -12.44 -7.52
CA MET A 277 13.48 -13.46 -7.28
C MET A 277 13.66 -14.27 -5.99
N GLN A 278 14.82 -14.18 -5.32
CA GLN A 278 15.02 -14.76 -3.99
C GLN A 278 14.11 -14.14 -2.92
N TRP A 279 13.59 -12.93 -3.17
CA TRP A 279 12.75 -12.16 -2.25
C TRP A 279 11.31 -11.93 -2.75
N TRP A 280 10.90 -12.61 -3.82
CA TRP A 280 9.53 -12.58 -4.33
C TRP A 280 8.59 -13.42 -3.44
#